data_AF-A0A1B2J555-F1
#
_entry.id   AF-A0A1B2J555-F1
#
_cell.length_a   1.000
_cell.length_b   1.000
_cell.length_c   1.000
_cell.angle_alpha   90.00
_cell.angle_beta   90.00
_cell.angle_gamma   90.00
#
_symmetry.space_group_name_H-M   'P 1'
#
loop_
_entity.id
_entity.type
_entity.pdbx_description
1 polymer ?
#
loop_
_entity_poly.entity_id
_entity_poly.type
_entity_poly.pdbx_seq_one_letter_code
_entity_poly.pdbx_strand_id
1 'polypeptide(L)'
;MDKFSQYIPKNTTGFLNQAYPPTSVVIRRPDLIQGVPDGILSLCVPILLYWSYSTFFHIVDTYELAEKYRIHPSEEVLQRNKVTLRVVIQDVIVQHIIQTLVGLVFYKLDPVPTTGYEQREMWYLKQRLPPFLKWNDTIANLLVYYGYWYGLSATKIIIAFVIIDTWQFFLHRLMHVNKTLYRKFHSRHHKLYVPYAFGALFNDPFEGFLLDTVGAGLAAIITGLTPRESMVLYGFSTLKTVDDHCGYSLPFDIFQIIFPNDSIYHDIHHQHFGIKSNFSQPFFTFWDRFFGTTFHGVDQYKQSQQKITLERYKEFLASRQKSRIQKQQQQHSKVERYSDSEDEPDHQKKEQ
;
A
#
# COMPACT_ATOMS: atom_id res chain seq x y z
N MET A 1 -20.18 -9.90 36.17
CA MET A 1 -20.33 -9.16 34.89
C MET A 1 -20.21 -7.64 35.05
N ASP A 2 -20.09 -7.09 36.27
CA ASP A 2 -20.00 -5.63 36.52
C ASP A 2 -18.61 -4.97 36.41
N LYS A 3 -17.52 -5.71 36.23
CA LYS A 3 -16.16 -5.12 36.24
C LYS A 3 -15.79 -4.35 34.96
N PHE A 4 -16.59 -4.44 33.89
CA PHE A 4 -16.35 -3.69 32.65
C PHE A 4 -17.00 -2.30 32.63
N SER A 5 -18.01 -2.03 33.46
CA SER A 5 -18.72 -0.74 33.46
C SER A 5 -17.92 0.38 34.15
N GLN A 6 -17.01 0.04 35.06
CA GLN A 6 -16.24 1.00 35.86
C GLN A 6 -15.15 1.76 35.08
N TYR A 7 -14.77 1.28 33.88
CA TYR A 7 -13.71 1.89 33.06
C TYR A 7 -14.26 2.76 31.92
N ILE A 8 -15.59 2.88 31.79
CA ILE A 8 -16.22 3.72 30.77
C ILE A 8 -16.53 5.08 31.40
N PRO A 9 -16.05 6.20 30.85
CA PRO A 9 -16.36 7.51 31.41
C PRO A 9 -17.89 7.72 31.37
N LYS A 10 -18.51 7.83 32.54
CA LYS A 10 -19.98 7.88 32.73
C LYS A 10 -20.69 8.99 31.92
N ASN A 11 -19.95 9.99 31.43
CA ASN A 11 -20.49 11.11 30.64
C ASN A 11 -20.39 10.94 29.12
N THR A 12 -19.78 9.87 28.59
CA THR A 12 -19.51 9.79 27.14
C THR A 12 -20.73 9.37 26.33
N THR A 13 -21.59 8.52 26.89
CA THR A 13 -22.76 7.96 26.20
C THR A 13 -24.09 8.23 26.91
N GLY A 14 -24.07 8.95 28.04
CA GLY A 14 -25.25 9.22 28.85
C GLY A 14 -26.36 9.98 28.11
N PHE A 15 -26.00 10.79 27.11
CA PHE A 15 -26.97 11.50 26.26
C PHE A 15 -27.92 10.55 25.50
N LEU A 16 -27.51 9.30 25.25
CA LEU A 16 -28.33 8.30 24.55
C LEU A 16 -29.54 7.84 25.36
N ASN A 17 -29.56 8.07 26.67
CA ASN A 17 -30.66 7.68 27.55
C ASN A 17 -31.65 8.83 27.81
N GLN A 18 -31.42 10.02 27.23
CA GLN A 18 -32.32 11.15 27.41
C GLN A 18 -33.68 10.88 26.77
N ALA A 19 -34.76 11.39 27.39
CA ALA A 19 -36.12 11.24 26.89
C ALA A 19 -36.37 11.94 25.55
N TYR A 20 -35.57 12.98 25.26
CA TYR A 20 -35.66 13.79 24.05
C TYR A 20 -34.31 13.80 23.33
N PRO A 21 -34.29 14.00 22.00
CA PRO A 21 -33.05 14.10 21.24
C PRO A 21 -32.21 15.29 21.73
N PRO A 22 -30.87 15.13 21.86
CA PRO A 22 -29.98 16.24 22.17
C PRO A 22 -30.08 17.37 21.14
N THR A 23 -29.94 18.61 21.61
CA THR A 23 -29.83 19.76 20.70
C THR A 23 -28.57 19.65 19.86
N SER A 24 -28.66 20.06 18.59
CA SER A 24 -27.54 20.03 17.65
C SER A 24 -27.33 21.40 17.04
N VAL A 25 -26.11 21.91 17.12
CA VAL A 25 -25.69 23.12 16.40
C VAL A 25 -24.68 22.67 15.36
N VAL A 26 -25.10 22.71 14.09
CA VAL A 26 -24.24 22.29 12.99
C VAL A 26 -23.23 23.38 12.72
N ILE A 27 -21.95 23.03 12.84
CA ILE A 27 -20.82 23.93 12.58
C ILE A 27 -19.91 23.30 11.53
N ARG A 28 -19.07 24.12 10.90
CA ARG A 28 -17.98 23.62 10.06
C ARG A 28 -17.08 22.72 10.91
N ARG A 29 -16.75 21.54 10.39
CA ARG A 29 -15.82 20.62 11.04
C ARG A 29 -14.42 21.24 11.03
N PRO A 30 -13.74 21.34 12.19
CA PRO A 30 -12.36 21.80 12.24
C PRO A 30 -11.44 20.86 11.47
N ASP A 31 -10.50 21.40 10.71
CA ASP A 31 -9.51 20.63 9.95
C ASP A 31 -8.58 19.85 10.89
N LEU A 32 -8.08 18.68 10.47
CA LEU A 32 -7.15 17.85 11.26
C LEU A 32 -5.81 18.56 11.50
N ILE A 33 -5.32 19.26 10.48
CA ILE A 33 -4.12 20.09 10.54
C ILE A 33 -4.57 21.53 10.36
N GLN A 34 -4.28 22.38 11.34
CA GLN A 34 -4.69 23.78 11.30
C GLN A 34 -4.18 24.46 10.02
N GLY A 35 -5.09 25.01 9.23
CA GLY A 35 -4.78 25.71 7.98
C GLY A 35 -4.71 24.82 6.73
N VAL A 36 -4.84 23.49 6.86
CA VAL A 36 -4.88 22.56 5.72
C VAL A 36 -6.24 21.90 5.66
N PRO A 37 -7.10 22.25 4.68
CA PRO A 37 -8.41 21.62 4.54
C PRO A 37 -8.30 20.10 4.41
N ASP A 38 -9.17 19.36 5.12
CA ASP A 38 -9.12 17.88 5.10
C ASP A 38 -9.23 17.29 3.69
N GLY A 39 -9.96 17.96 2.79
CA GLY A 39 -10.06 17.59 1.37
C GLY A 39 -8.81 17.84 0.54
N ILE A 40 -7.95 18.78 0.93
CA ILE A 40 -6.61 18.90 0.32
C ILE A 40 -5.68 17.85 0.90
N LEU A 41 -5.77 17.61 2.21
CA LEU A 41 -4.96 16.60 2.88
C LEU A 41 -5.22 15.19 2.31
N SER A 42 -6.46 14.86 1.98
CA SER A 42 -6.81 13.57 1.35
C SER A 42 -6.21 13.37 -0.05
N LEU A 43 -5.85 14.45 -0.77
CA LEU A 43 -5.14 14.39 -2.05
C LEU A 43 -3.63 14.23 -1.86
N CYS A 44 -3.07 14.87 -0.83
CA CYS A 44 -1.63 14.82 -0.54
C CYS A 44 -1.18 13.46 0.03
N VAL A 45 -1.98 12.88 0.93
CA VAL A 45 -1.61 11.65 1.66
C VAL A 45 -1.24 10.47 0.74
N PRO A 46 -2.04 10.06 -0.27
CA PRO A 46 -1.66 8.94 -1.12
C PRO A 46 -0.34 9.21 -1.87
N ILE A 47 -0.10 10.43 -2.33
CA ILE A 47 1.16 10.80 -3.00
C ILE A 47 2.34 10.66 -2.04
N LEU A 48 2.23 11.21 -0.83
CA LEU A 48 3.29 11.11 0.18
C LEU A 48 3.58 9.67 0.59
N LEU A 49 2.54 8.84 0.72
CA LEU A 49 2.68 7.42 1.05
C LEU A 49 3.30 6.64 -0.10
N TYR A 50 2.93 6.94 -1.35
CA TYR A 50 3.55 6.34 -2.53
C TYR A 50 5.06 6.56 -2.53
N TRP A 51 5.51 7.82 -2.44
CA TRP A 51 6.93 8.15 -2.51
C TRP A 51 7.70 7.63 -1.32
N SER A 52 7.16 7.75 -0.11
CA SER A 52 7.84 7.26 1.09
C SER A 52 7.97 5.74 1.10
N TYR A 53 6.91 4.99 0.77
CA TYR A 53 6.93 3.53 0.79
C TYR A 53 7.73 2.94 -0.39
N SER A 54 7.62 3.55 -1.58
CA SER A 54 8.46 3.15 -2.72
C SER A 54 9.94 3.41 -2.46
N THR A 55 10.27 4.53 -1.81
CA THR A 55 11.65 4.85 -1.42
C THR A 55 12.15 3.89 -0.35
N PHE A 56 11.31 3.51 0.62
CA PHE A 56 11.65 2.49 1.61
C PHE A 56 12.09 1.18 0.94
N PHE A 57 11.29 0.64 0.03
CA PHE A 57 11.67 -0.59 -0.69
C PHE A 57 12.87 -0.39 -1.59
N HIS A 58 13.02 0.78 -2.22
CA HIS A 58 14.21 1.09 -3.02
C HIS A 58 15.49 1.13 -2.17
N ILE A 59 15.42 1.61 -0.92
CA ILE A 59 16.53 1.55 0.04
C ILE A 59 16.82 0.09 0.42
N VAL A 60 15.78 -0.70 0.73
CA VAL A 60 15.92 -2.14 1.02
C VAL A 60 16.64 -2.86 -0.11
N ASP A 61 16.27 -2.55 -1.36
CA ASP A 61 16.83 -3.09 -2.59
C ASP A 61 18.28 -2.66 -2.83
N THR A 62 18.53 -1.35 -2.77
CA THR A 62 19.85 -0.75 -3.05
C THR A 62 20.92 -1.20 -2.06
N TYR A 63 20.55 -1.39 -0.79
CA TYR A 63 21.47 -1.79 0.28
C TYR A 63 21.42 -3.29 0.58
N GLU A 64 20.66 -4.08 -0.19
CA GLU A 64 20.57 -5.55 -0.07
C GLU A 64 20.15 -5.99 1.35
N LEU A 65 19.24 -5.24 1.99
CA LEU A 65 18.91 -5.41 3.41
C LEU A 65 18.05 -6.64 3.70
N ALA A 66 17.36 -7.15 2.67
CA ALA A 66 16.36 -8.20 2.81
C ALA A 66 16.48 -9.30 1.73
N GLU A 67 17.69 -9.61 1.25
CA GLU A 67 17.93 -10.59 0.17
C GLU A 67 17.30 -11.97 0.42
N LYS A 68 17.17 -12.38 1.68
CA LYS A 68 16.49 -13.63 2.07
C LYS A 68 15.01 -13.68 1.66
N TYR A 69 14.37 -12.53 1.44
CA TYR A 69 12.94 -12.40 1.17
C TYR A 69 12.65 -11.86 -0.23
N ARG A 70 13.69 -11.71 -1.05
CA ARG A 70 13.59 -11.16 -2.39
C ARG A 70 13.03 -12.21 -3.36
N ILE A 71 12.09 -11.82 -4.21
CA ILE A 71 11.47 -12.72 -5.18
C ILE A 71 12.44 -12.98 -6.34
N HIS A 72 12.93 -11.91 -6.98
CA HIS A 72 13.86 -11.99 -8.11
C HIS A 72 15.18 -11.26 -7.80
N PRO A 73 16.35 -11.78 -8.23
CA PRO A 73 17.64 -11.08 -8.06
C PRO A 73 17.71 -9.71 -8.75
N SER A 74 18.51 -8.78 -8.23
CA SER A 74 18.77 -7.45 -8.83
C SER A 74 19.12 -7.53 -10.31
N GLU A 75 19.97 -8.49 -10.69
CA GLU A 75 20.44 -8.64 -12.06
C GLU A 75 19.31 -9.03 -13.00
N GLU A 76 18.36 -9.85 -12.53
CA GLU A 76 17.19 -10.23 -13.30
C GLU A 76 16.28 -9.02 -13.54
N VAL A 77 16.07 -8.20 -12.51
CA VAL A 77 15.30 -6.95 -12.60
C VAL A 77 15.90 -6.05 -13.70
N LEU A 78 17.21 -5.86 -13.68
CA LEU A 78 17.92 -5.02 -14.66
C LEU A 78 17.93 -5.60 -16.08
N GLN A 79 18.02 -6.92 -16.22
CA GLN A 79 18.11 -7.58 -17.53
C GLN A 79 16.75 -7.75 -18.21
N ARG A 80 15.68 -8.01 -17.43
CA ARG A 80 14.36 -8.37 -17.97
C ARG A 80 13.42 -7.18 -18.10
N ASN A 81 13.60 -6.14 -17.30
CA ASN A 81 12.80 -4.92 -17.42
C ASN A 81 13.22 -4.12 -18.66
N LYS A 82 12.23 -3.74 -19.47
CA LYS A 82 12.45 -3.05 -20.76
C LYS A 82 12.46 -1.53 -20.64
N VAL A 83 12.35 -1.00 -19.42
CA VAL A 83 12.28 0.43 -19.14
C VAL A 83 13.15 0.78 -17.94
N THR A 84 13.80 1.94 -18.01
CA THR A 84 14.62 2.46 -16.92
C THR A 84 13.77 3.06 -15.81
N LEU A 85 14.28 3.07 -14.58
CA LEU A 85 13.66 3.73 -13.43
C LEU A 85 13.31 5.21 -13.70
N ARG A 86 14.15 5.93 -14.47
CA ARG A 86 13.88 7.32 -14.85
C ARG A 86 12.56 7.49 -15.59
N VAL A 87 12.28 6.61 -16.56
CA VAL A 87 11.03 6.64 -17.34
C VAL A 87 9.84 6.31 -16.43
N VAL A 88 10.02 5.34 -15.53
CA VAL A 88 8.99 4.99 -14.54
C VAL A 88 8.64 6.19 -13.66
N ILE A 89 9.64 6.87 -13.09
CA ILE A 89 9.44 8.07 -12.26
C ILE A 89 8.72 9.19 -13.04
N GLN A 90 9.07 9.40 -14.31
CA GLN A 90 8.43 10.43 -15.14
C GLN A 90 6.94 10.17 -15.33
N ASP A 91 6.57 8.93 -15.65
CA ASP A 91 5.16 8.55 -15.85
C ASP A 91 4.36 8.66 -14.54
N VAL A 92 4.94 8.22 -13.43
CA VAL A 92 4.32 8.34 -12.10
C VAL A 92 4.05 9.80 -11.75
N ILE A 93 4.97 10.72 -12.06
CA ILE A 93 4.74 12.16 -11.86
C ILE A 93 3.55 12.64 -12.70
N VAL A 94 3.46 12.23 -13.97
CA VAL A 94 2.32 12.56 -14.84
C VAL A 94 1.02 12.03 -14.23
N GLN A 95 1.02 10.80 -13.75
CA GLN A 95 -0.14 10.17 -13.11
C GLN A 95 -0.58 10.93 -11.85
N HIS A 96 0.36 11.34 -11.00
CA HIS A 96 0.04 12.16 -9.83
C HIS A 96 -0.47 13.56 -10.19
N ILE A 97 0.01 14.17 -11.27
CA ILE A 97 -0.54 15.45 -11.77
C ILE A 97 -2.01 15.25 -12.16
N ILE A 98 -2.33 14.20 -12.93
CA ILE A 98 -3.70 13.89 -13.35
C ILE A 98 -4.59 13.65 -12.13
N GLN A 99 -4.16 12.77 -11.20
CA GLN A 99 -4.87 12.47 -9.96
C GLN A 99 -5.12 13.74 -9.12
N THR A 100 -4.13 14.61 -9.01
CA THR A 100 -4.24 15.88 -8.27
C THR A 100 -5.23 16.82 -8.93
N LEU A 101 -5.17 17.01 -10.25
CA LEU A 101 -6.09 17.88 -10.98
C LEU A 101 -7.54 17.41 -10.85
N VAL A 102 -7.78 16.11 -11.05
CA VAL A 102 -9.11 15.51 -10.89
C VAL A 102 -9.58 15.64 -9.44
N GLY A 103 -8.71 15.32 -8.48
CA GLY A 103 -9.01 15.44 -7.06
C GLY A 103 -9.34 16.87 -6.63
N LEU A 104 -8.66 17.88 -7.19
CA LEU A 104 -8.98 19.29 -6.95
C LEU A 104 -10.35 19.68 -7.49
N VAL A 105 -10.77 19.12 -8.63
CA VAL A 105 -12.14 19.31 -9.15
C VAL A 105 -13.15 18.72 -8.16
N PHE A 106 -12.96 17.47 -7.71
CA PHE A 106 -13.83 16.84 -6.72
C PHE A 106 -13.89 17.63 -5.41
N TYR A 107 -12.74 18.08 -4.90
CA TYR A 107 -12.67 18.91 -3.70
C TYR A 107 -13.50 20.20 -3.81
N LYS A 108 -13.59 20.80 -5.01
CA LYS A 108 -14.41 22.00 -5.24
C LYS A 108 -15.91 21.70 -5.33
N LEU A 109 -16.27 20.48 -5.69
CA LEU A 109 -17.66 20.02 -5.79
C LEU A 109 -18.18 19.46 -4.47
N ASP A 110 -17.29 18.99 -3.60
CA ASP A 110 -17.65 18.42 -2.32
C ASP A 110 -18.27 19.46 -1.36
N PRO A 111 -19.33 19.09 -0.62
CA PRO A 111 -19.89 19.96 0.39
C PRO A 111 -18.90 20.19 1.52
N VAL A 112 -18.95 21.39 2.11
CA VAL A 112 -18.11 21.72 3.27
C VAL A 112 -18.40 20.75 4.42
N PRO A 113 -17.39 20.04 4.95
CA PRO A 113 -17.58 19.11 6.07
C PRO A 113 -18.13 19.82 7.32
N THR A 114 -19.15 19.24 7.94
CA THR A 114 -19.78 19.77 9.15
C THR A 114 -19.77 18.75 10.30
N THR A 115 -20.02 19.23 11.52
CA THR A 115 -20.08 18.46 12.77
C THR A 115 -21.04 19.14 13.75
N GLY A 116 -21.27 18.57 14.93
CA GLY A 116 -22.16 19.10 15.96
C GLY A 116 -23.57 18.50 15.95
N TYR A 117 -23.79 17.49 15.11
CA TYR A 117 -25.06 16.75 15.01
C TYR A 117 -24.94 15.28 15.45
N GLU A 118 -23.73 14.79 15.73
CA GLU A 118 -23.42 13.37 15.94
C GLU A 118 -24.16 12.78 17.15
N GLN A 119 -24.27 13.51 18.26
CA GLN A 119 -25.03 13.03 19.43
C GLN A 119 -26.51 12.85 19.13
N ARG A 120 -27.10 13.78 18.36
CA ARG A 120 -28.51 13.70 17.95
C ARG A 120 -28.74 12.51 17.03
N GLU A 121 -27.87 12.29 16.04
CA GLU A 121 -27.97 11.15 15.14
C GLU A 121 -27.79 9.81 15.87
N MET A 122 -26.81 9.71 16.77
CA MET A 122 -26.64 8.52 17.61
C MET A 122 -27.87 8.26 18.49
N TRP A 123 -28.49 9.29 19.05
CA TRP A 123 -29.75 9.14 19.79
C TRP A 123 -30.84 8.54 18.92
N TYR A 124 -31.06 9.06 17.70
CA TYR A 124 -32.04 8.49 16.77
C TYR A 124 -31.71 7.06 16.35
N LEU A 125 -30.43 6.74 16.14
CA LEU A 125 -29.98 5.38 15.86
C LEU A 125 -30.32 4.42 17.00
N LYS A 126 -30.09 4.83 18.26
CA LYS A 126 -30.49 4.04 19.42
C LYS A 126 -31.99 3.79 19.41
N GLN A 127 -32.82 4.80 19.13
CA GLN A 127 -34.27 4.61 19.09
C GLN A 127 -34.72 3.63 18.01
N ARG A 128 -34.00 3.54 16.90
CA ARG A 128 -34.25 2.59 15.81
C ARG A 128 -33.71 1.18 16.05
N LEU A 129 -32.91 0.95 17.10
CA LEU A 129 -32.39 -0.39 17.39
C LEU A 129 -33.53 -1.39 17.68
N PRO A 130 -33.45 -2.63 17.17
CA PRO A 130 -34.33 -3.72 17.54
C PRO A 130 -34.39 -3.95 19.06
N PRO A 131 -35.54 -4.38 19.63
CA PRO A 131 -35.69 -4.59 21.07
C PRO A 131 -34.64 -5.53 21.68
N PHE A 132 -34.23 -6.58 20.96
CA PHE A 132 -33.21 -7.53 21.43
C PHE A 132 -31.82 -6.91 21.59
N LEU A 133 -31.51 -5.79 20.92
CA LEU A 133 -30.26 -5.04 21.11
C LEU A 133 -30.36 -3.97 22.22
N LYS A 134 -31.57 -3.73 22.74
CA LYS A 134 -31.85 -2.76 23.83
C LYS A 134 -32.02 -3.41 25.20
N TRP A 135 -31.83 -4.73 25.30
CA TRP A 135 -32.00 -5.47 26.57
C TRP A 135 -31.13 -4.95 27.71
N ASN A 136 -30.00 -4.31 27.38
CA ASN A 136 -29.10 -3.65 28.32
C ASN A 136 -28.69 -2.29 27.78
N ASP A 137 -29.05 -1.21 28.48
CA ASP A 137 -28.78 0.16 28.03
C ASP A 137 -27.30 0.47 27.87
N THR A 138 -26.44 -0.05 28.75
CA THR A 138 -24.99 0.18 28.66
C THR A 138 -24.44 -0.45 27.38
N ILE A 139 -24.81 -1.69 27.08
CA ILE A 139 -24.37 -2.38 25.86
C ILE A 139 -24.93 -1.69 24.62
N ALA A 140 -26.23 -1.35 24.60
CA ALA A 140 -26.84 -0.62 23.49
C ALA A 140 -26.13 0.71 23.23
N ASN A 141 -25.79 1.46 24.28
CA ASN A 141 -25.09 2.72 24.19
C ASN A 141 -23.69 2.58 23.59
N LEU A 142 -22.93 1.57 24.01
CA LEU A 142 -21.60 1.29 23.44
C LEU A 142 -21.70 0.86 21.98
N LEU A 143 -22.66 -0.01 21.64
CA LEU A 143 -22.90 -0.46 20.27
C LEU A 143 -23.21 0.72 19.35
N VAL A 144 -24.10 1.63 19.76
CA VAL A 144 -24.41 2.83 18.97
C VAL A 144 -23.21 3.76 18.88
N TYR A 145 -22.53 4.03 19.99
CA TYR A 145 -21.42 4.97 20.01
C TYR A 145 -20.25 4.50 19.13
N TYR A 146 -19.75 3.29 19.36
CA TYR A 146 -18.65 2.73 18.56
C TYR A 146 -19.10 2.37 17.14
N GLY A 147 -20.34 1.90 16.99
CA GLY A 147 -20.94 1.64 15.69
C GLY A 147 -21.03 2.90 14.83
N TYR A 148 -21.42 4.04 15.40
CA TYR A 148 -21.48 5.31 14.68
C TYR A 148 -20.10 5.84 14.31
N TRP A 149 -19.17 5.90 15.27
CA TRP A 149 -17.86 6.49 15.03
C TRP A 149 -16.93 5.63 14.17
N TYR A 150 -16.93 4.32 14.39
CA TYR A 150 -15.99 3.40 13.75
C TYR A 150 -16.71 2.41 12.83
N GLY A 151 -17.83 1.84 13.27
CA GLY A 151 -18.56 0.83 12.51
C GLY A 151 -19.01 1.33 11.14
N LEU A 152 -19.70 2.48 11.08
CA LEU A 152 -20.18 3.06 9.83
C LEU A 152 -19.02 3.38 8.86
N SER A 153 -17.97 4.03 9.36
CA SER A 153 -16.77 4.35 8.58
C SER A 153 -16.09 3.08 8.06
N ALA A 154 -15.92 2.07 8.90
CA ALA A 154 -15.35 0.78 8.51
C ALA A 154 -16.22 0.06 7.47
N THR A 155 -17.54 0.04 7.63
CA THR A 155 -18.46 -0.54 6.65
C THR A 155 -18.34 0.17 5.30
N LYS A 156 -18.31 1.51 5.27
CA LYS A 156 -18.11 2.26 4.02
C LYS A 156 -16.78 1.91 3.36
N ILE A 157 -15.68 1.87 4.11
CA ILE A 157 -14.34 1.54 3.58
C ILE A 157 -14.29 0.10 3.06
N ILE A 158 -14.88 -0.87 3.77
CA ILE A 158 -14.94 -2.26 3.32
C ILE A 158 -15.74 -2.37 2.01
N ILE A 159 -16.89 -1.70 1.92
CA ILE A 159 -17.66 -1.65 0.67
C ILE A 159 -16.85 -0.98 -0.44
N ALA A 160 -16.12 0.10 -0.13
CA ALA A 160 -15.26 0.77 -1.09
C ALA A 160 -14.13 -0.13 -1.60
N PHE A 161 -13.50 -0.96 -0.76
CA PHE A 161 -12.54 -1.97 -1.20
C PHE A 161 -13.16 -2.94 -2.20
N VAL A 162 -14.37 -3.42 -1.94
CA VAL A 162 -15.07 -4.33 -2.87
C VAL A 162 -15.38 -3.63 -4.20
N ILE A 163 -15.79 -2.35 -4.18
CA ILE A 163 -16.02 -1.56 -5.39
C ILE A 163 -14.73 -1.40 -6.19
N ILE A 164 -13.62 -1.03 -5.54
CA ILE A 164 -12.31 -0.87 -6.18
C ILE A 164 -11.86 -2.19 -6.81
N ASP A 165 -11.88 -3.30 -6.05
CA ASP A 165 -11.50 -4.62 -6.56
C ASP A 165 -12.34 -5.03 -7.77
N THR A 166 -13.65 -4.78 -7.72
CA THR A 166 -14.56 -5.07 -8.82
C THR A 166 -14.20 -4.26 -10.06
N TRP A 167 -14.04 -2.94 -9.89
CA TRP A 167 -13.68 -2.03 -10.96
C TRP A 167 -12.35 -2.42 -11.62
N GLN A 168 -11.32 -2.60 -10.79
CA GLN A 168 -9.97 -2.96 -11.20
C GLN A 168 -9.95 -4.32 -11.89
N PHE A 169 -10.53 -5.37 -11.29
CA PHE A 169 -10.55 -6.71 -11.88
C PHE A 169 -11.15 -6.72 -13.30
N PHE A 170 -12.34 -6.13 -13.48
CA PHE A 170 -13.02 -6.20 -14.77
C PHE A 170 -12.31 -5.41 -15.86
N LEU A 171 -11.82 -4.21 -15.54
CA LEU A 171 -11.07 -3.40 -16.50
C LEU A 171 -9.70 -4.01 -16.81
N HIS A 172 -8.98 -4.47 -15.79
CA HIS A 172 -7.69 -5.13 -15.96
C HIS A 172 -7.82 -6.38 -16.85
N ARG A 173 -8.77 -7.27 -16.54
CA ARG A 173 -9.09 -8.44 -17.36
C ARG A 173 -9.51 -8.04 -18.77
N LEU A 174 -10.34 -7.01 -18.93
CA LEU A 174 -10.75 -6.52 -20.25
C LEU A 174 -9.53 -6.06 -21.08
N MET A 175 -8.60 -5.32 -20.46
CA MET A 175 -7.38 -4.87 -21.12
C MET A 175 -6.48 -6.04 -21.53
N HIS A 176 -6.42 -7.13 -20.77
CA HIS A 176 -5.69 -8.34 -21.16
C HIS A 176 -6.35 -9.18 -22.25
N VAL A 177 -7.68 -9.34 -22.17
CA VAL A 177 -8.42 -10.18 -23.12
C VAL A 177 -8.55 -9.49 -24.48
N ASN A 178 -8.71 -8.16 -24.49
CA ASN A 178 -8.79 -7.39 -25.72
C ASN A 178 -7.38 -7.01 -26.22
N LYS A 179 -6.95 -7.62 -27.34
CA LYS A 179 -5.62 -7.38 -27.94
C LYS A 179 -5.33 -5.92 -28.25
N THR A 180 -6.33 -5.12 -28.61
CA THR A 180 -6.16 -3.70 -28.93
C THR A 180 -5.92 -2.89 -27.67
N LEU A 181 -6.74 -3.11 -26.63
CA LEU A 181 -6.58 -2.43 -25.35
C LEU A 181 -5.25 -2.81 -24.68
N TYR A 182 -4.87 -4.10 -24.72
CA TYR A 182 -3.58 -4.56 -24.22
C TYR A 182 -2.43 -3.81 -24.89
N ARG A 183 -2.35 -3.84 -26.23
CA ARG A 183 -1.23 -3.23 -26.95
C ARG A 183 -1.17 -1.73 -26.77
N LYS A 184 -2.32 -1.06 -26.68
CA LYS A 184 -2.38 0.40 -26.58
C LYS A 184 -2.06 0.91 -25.19
N PHE A 185 -2.53 0.23 -24.15
CA PHE A 185 -2.48 0.73 -22.78
C PHE A 185 -1.65 -0.20 -21.88
N HIS A 186 -2.17 -1.40 -21.61
CA HIS A 186 -1.65 -2.25 -20.54
C HIS A 186 -0.30 -2.92 -20.81
N SER A 187 0.09 -3.08 -22.08
CA SER A 187 1.41 -3.59 -22.44
C SER A 187 2.56 -2.69 -21.98
N ARG A 188 2.28 -1.40 -21.71
CA ARG A 188 3.25 -0.47 -21.13
C ARG A 188 3.62 -0.90 -19.71
N HIS A 189 2.62 -1.21 -18.88
CA HIS A 189 2.81 -1.71 -17.52
C HIS A 189 3.67 -2.99 -17.51
N HIS A 190 3.32 -3.97 -18.37
CA HIS A 190 4.06 -5.23 -18.56
C HIS A 190 5.45 -5.08 -19.20
N LYS A 191 5.94 -3.86 -19.48
CA LYS A 191 7.37 -3.65 -19.78
C LYS A 191 8.23 -3.82 -18.52
N LEU A 192 7.63 -3.70 -17.34
CA LEU A 192 8.18 -4.13 -16.06
C LEU A 192 7.87 -5.61 -15.86
N TYR A 193 8.73 -6.46 -16.39
CA TYR A 193 8.57 -7.91 -16.27
C TYR A 193 8.79 -8.40 -14.85
N VAL A 194 9.75 -7.80 -14.14
CA VAL A 194 9.98 -8.00 -12.71
C VAL A 194 9.47 -6.77 -11.97
N PRO A 195 8.34 -6.87 -11.26
CA PRO A 195 7.78 -5.77 -10.48
C PRO A 195 8.76 -5.28 -9.41
N TYR A 196 8.78 -3.96 -9.22
CA TYR A 196 9.44 -3.30 -8.09
C TYR A 196 8.60 -2.09 -7.66
N ALA A 197 8.80 -1.61 -6.43
CA ALA A 197 7.89 -0.68 -5.76
C ALA A 197 7.51 0.58 -6.57
N PHE A 198 8.49 1.28 -7.18
CA PHE A 198 8.22 2.45 -8.02
C PHE A 198 7.46 2.13 -9.33
N GLY A 199 7.39 0.85 -9.72
CA GLY A 199 6.61 0.38 -10.84
C GLY A 199 5.12 0.28 -10.58
N ALA A 200 4.68 0.44 -9.31
CA ALA A 200 3.29 0.24 -8.91
C ALA A 200 2.29 1.16 -9.61
N LEU A 201 2.70 2.38 -9.97
CA LEU A 201 1.90 3.32 -10.74
C LEU A 201 2.47 3.57 -12.15
N PHE A 202 3.32 2.65 -12.64
CA PHE A 202 3.83 2.71 -14.00
C PHE A 202 2.82 2.09 -14.97
N ASN A 203 1.90 2.93 -15.44
CA ASN A 203 0.89 2.56 -16.42
C ASN A 203 0.78 3.63 -17.52
N ASP A 204 0.04 3.33 -18.58
CA ASP A 204 -0.32 4.38 -19.54
C ASP A 204 -1.19 5.44 -18.84
N PRO A 205 -1.01 6.75 -19.09
CA PRO A 205 -1.76 7.78 -18.37
C PRO A 205 -3.29 7.64 -18.49
N PHE A 206 -3.80 7.13 -19.61
CA PHE A 206 -5.23 6.87 -19.76
C PHE A 206 -5.69 5.68 -18.91
N GLU A 207 -4.87 4.64 -18.85
CA GLU A 207 -5.11 3.47 -18.01
C GLU A 207 -5.09 3.84 -16.53
N GLY A 208 -4.06 4.54 -16.06
CA GLY A 208 -3.99 4.99 -14.66
C GLY A 208 -5.14 5.93 -14.30
N PHE A 209 -5.55 6.82 -15.20
CA PHE A 209 -6.74 7.64 -14.98
C PHE A 209 -8.00 6.76 -14.78
N LEU A 210 -8.22 5.78 -15.66
CA LEU A 210 -9.43 4.96 -15.64
C LEU A 210 -9.44 3.93 -14.50
N LEU A 211 -8.34 3.22 -14.29
CA LEU A 211 -8.21 2.21 -13.24
C LEU A 211 -8.13 2.87 -11.86
N ASP A 212 -7.17 3.77 -11.66
CA ASP A 212 -6.83 4.26 -10.33
C ASP A 212 -7.74 5.43 -9.92
N THR A 213 -7.83 6.46 -10.77
CA THR A 213 -8.50 7.72 -10.40
C THR A 213 -10.01 7.56 -10.41
N VAL A 214 -10.58 7.04 -11.52
CA VAL A 214 -12.02 6.83 -11.64
C VAL A 214 -12.50 5.73 -10.69
N GLY A 215 -11.75 4.63 -10.57
CA GLY A 215 -12.11 3.53 -9.67
C GLY A 215 -12.21 3.96 -8.20
N ALA A 216 -11.17 4.64 -7.69
CA ALA A 216 -11.17 5.15 -6.32
C ALA A 216 -12.22 6.24 -6.10
N GLY A 217 -12.39 7.16 -7.08
CA GLY A 217 -13.39 8.23 -7.01
C GLY A 217 -14.82 7.68 -6.99
N LEU A 218 -15.16 6.71 -7.84
CA LEU A 218 -16.47 6.05 -7.84
C LEU A 218 -16.75 5.36 -6.51
N ALA A 219 -15.77 4.65 -5.95
CA ALA A 219 -15.91 4.01 -4.64
C ALA A 219 -16.22 5.04 -3.54
N ALA A 220 -15.52 6.18 -3.54
CA ALA A 220 -15.76 7.25 -2.57
C ALA A 220 -17.13 7.91 -2.71
N ILE A 221 -17.57 8.17 -3.94
CA ILE A 221 -18.89 8.76 -4.23
C ILE A 221 -20.02 7.81 -3.83
N ILE A 222 -19.95 6.55 -4.25
CA ILE A 222 -20.99 5.54 -4.00
C ILE A 222 -21.16 5.28 -2.51
N THR A 223 -20.06 5.25 -1.76
CA THR A 223 -20.09 4.99 -0.31
C THR A 223 -20.27 6.25 0.53
N GLY A 224 -20.23 7.44 -0.09
CA GLY A 224 -20.36 8.73 0.59
C GLY A 224 -19.25 8.95 1.63
N LEU A 225 -18.00 8.75 1.21
CA LEU A 225 -16.84 8.98 2.09
C LEU A 225 -16.67 10.47 2.36
N THR A 226 -16.40 10.79 3.61
CA THR A 226 -15.86 12.08 4.00
C THR A 226 -14.41 12.21 3.51
N PRO A 227 -13.85 13.43 3.47
CA PRO A 227 -12.43 13.63 3.15
C PRO A 227 -11.48 12.81 4.03
N ARG A 228 -11.79 12.64 5.32
CA ARG A 228 -10.97 11.85 6.25
C ARG A 228 -11.05 10.35 5.97
N GLU A 229 -12.23 9.82 5.66
CA GLU A 229 -12.38 8.41 5.27
C GLU A 229 -11.70 8.15 3.91
N SER A 230 -11.80 9.11 2.98
CA SER A 230 -11.12 9.06 1.68
C SER A 230 -9.60 9.04 1.83
N MET A 231 -9.05 9.83 2.75
CA MET A 231 -7.62 9.81 3.08
C MET A 231 -7.15 8.42 3.53
N VAL A 232 -7.94 7.75 4.38
CA VAL A 232 -7.65 6.37 4.82
C VAL A 232 -7.74 5.41 3.64
N LEU A 233 -8.83 5.44 2.86
CA LEU A 233 -9.02 4.57 1.71
C LEU A 233 -7.90 4.72 0.68
N TYR A 234 -7.61 5.95 0.24
CA TYR A 234 -6.63 6.21 -0.81
C TYR A 234 -5.21 5.94 -0.33
N GLY A 235 -4.89 6.33 0.90
CA GLY A 235 -3.59 6.04 1.49
C GLY A 235 -3.34 4.53 1.62
N PHE A 236 -4.32 3.80 2.13
CA PHE A 236 -4.25 2.34 2.26
C PHE A 236 -4.15 1.64 0.90
N SER A 237 -4.98 2.04 -0.08
CA SER A 237 -4.96 1.47 -1.43
C SER A 237 -3.61 1.72 -2.12
N THR A 238 -3.02 2.90 -1.91
CA THR A 238 -1.71 3.24 -2.46
C THR A 238 -0.60 2.40 -1.85
N LEU A 239 -0.57 2.29 -0.52
CA LEU A 239 0.40 1.44 0.17
C LEU A 239 0.27 -0.01 -0.29
N LYS A 240 -0.96 -0.52 -0.39
CA LYS A 240 -1.22 -1.89 -0.87
C LYS A 240 -0.73 -2.12 -2.30
N THR A 241 -0.97 -1.16 -3.20
CA THR A 241 -0.54 -1.28 -4.60
C THR A 241 0.98 -1.27 -4.71
N VAL A 242 1.66 -0.43 -3.92
CA VAL A 242 3.13 -0.43 -3.83
C VAL A 242 3.65 -1.76 -3.25
N ASP A 243 2.96 -2.30 -2.25
CA ASP A 243 3.29 -3.59 -1.64
C ASP A 243 3.21 -4.76 -2.63
N ASP A 244 2.14 -4.80 -3.43
CA ASP A 244 1.94 -5.83 -4.47
C ASP A 244 3.04 -5.82 -5.54
N HIS A 245 3.72 -4.68 -5.70
CA HIS A 245 4.83 -4.53 -6.63
C HIS A 245 6.18 -4.54 -5.94
N CYS A 246 6.28 -4.70 -4.61
CA CYS A 246 7.52 -4.36 -3.91
C CYS A 246 8.71 -5.25 -4.26
N GLY A 247 8.48 -6.43 -4.83
CA GLY A 247 9.52 -7.41 -5.17
C GLY A 247 9.99 -8.27 -3.98
N TYR A 248 9.30 -8.15 -2.84
CA TYR A 248 9.63 -8.85 -1.60
C TYR A 248 8.43 -9.60 -1.01
N SER A 249 8.73 -10.72 -0.36
CA SER A 249 7.79 -11.50 0.46
C SER A 249 8.26 -11.48 1.92
N LEU A 250 8.02 -10.36 2.62
CA LEU A 250 8.49 -10.16 3.99
C LEU A 250 7.61 -10.91 5.02
N PRO A 251 8.21 -11.50 6.08
CA PRO A 251 7.46 -12.37 7.01
C PRO A 251 6.48 -11.64 7.94
N PHE A 252 6.64 -10.33 8.12
CA PHE A 252 5.79 -9.50 8.99
C PHE A 252 5.01 -8.44 8.19
N ASP A 253 4.90 -8.64 6.89
CA ASP A 253 4.14 -7.75 6.03
C ASP A 253 2.64 -7.89 6.30
N ILE A 254 2.05 -6.88 6.93
CA ILE A 254 0.63 -6.92 7.29
C ILE A 254 -0.27 -7.00 6.06
N PHE A 255 0.15 -6.44 4.91
CA PHE A 255 -0.66 -6.48 3.71
C PHE A 255 -0.70 -7.90 3.14
N GLN A 256 0.47 -8.55 3.04
CA GLN A 256 0.56 -9.91 2.50
C GLN A 256 0.01 -10.97 3.46
N ILE A 257 -0.06 -10.68 4.77
CA ILE A 257 -0.72 -11.55 5.75
C ILE A 257 -2.25 -11.46 5.65
N ILE A 258 -2.79 -10.24 5.50
CA ILE A 258 -4.24 -10.00 5.55
C ILE A 258 -4.90 -10.25 4.19
N PHE A 259 -4.24 -9.86 3.10
CA PHE A 259 -4.81 -9.89 1.76
C PHE A 259 -4.26 -11.04 0.92
N PRO A 260 -5.13 -11.80 0.22
CA PRO A 260 -4.70 -12.92 -0.59
C PRO A 260 -4.07 -12.51 -1.93
N ASN A 261 -4.30 -11.28 -2.40
CA ASN A 261 -3.49 -10.70 -3.46
C ASN A 261 -2.21 -10.18 -2.81
N ASP A 262 -1.09 -10.84 -3.02
CA ASP A 262 0.22 -10.49 -2.47
C ASP A 262 1.23 -10.27 -3.61
N SER A 263 2.44 -9.87 -3.24
CA SER A 263 3.52 -9.59 -4.19
C SER A 263 3.86 -10.77 -5.11
N ILE A 264 3.75 -12.02 -4.63
CA ILE A 264 3.98 -13.21 -5.45
C ILE A 264 2.80 -13.47 -6.40
N TYR A 265 1.56 -13.29 -5.93
CA TYR A 265 0.36 -13.47 -6.74
C TYR A 265 0.37 -12.50 -7.93
N HIS A 266 0.75 -11.25 -7.68
CA HIS A 266 0.89 -10.22 -8.70
C HIS A 266 2.14 -10.44 -9.57
N ASP A 267 3.27 -10.87 -9.00
CA ASP A 267 4.46 -11.21 -9.78
C ASP A 267 4.17 -12.29 -10.82
N ILE A 268 3.47 -13.36 -10.46
CA ILE A 268 3.03 -14.42 -11.39
C ILE A 268 2.30 -13.82 -12.60
N HIS A 269 1.45 -12.83 -12.38
CA HIS A 269 0.70 -12.16 -13.45
C HIS A 269 1.62 -11.45 -14.47
N HIS A 270 2.69 -10.80 -14.01
CA HIS A 270 3.68 -10.14 -14.87
C HIS A 270 4.54 -11.14 -15.66
N GLN A 271 4.65 -12.39 -15.19
CA GLN A 271 5.38 -13.43 -15.92
C GLN A 271 4.66 -13.81 -17.21
N HIS A 272 5.42 -14.17 -18.25
CA HIS A 272 4.85 -14.56 -19.56
C HIS A 272 3.84 -15.72 -19.46
N PHE A 273 4.06 -16.65 -18.52
CA PHE A 273 3.17 -17.80 -18.31
C PHE A 273 1.90 -17.44 -17.51
N GLY A 274 1.91 -16.34 -16.77
CA GLY A 274 0.78 -15.90 -15.91
C GLY A 274 0.03 -14.69 -16.45
N ILE A 275 0.44 -14.10 -17.58
CA ILE A 275 -0.19 -12.92 -18.23
C ILE A 275 -1.69 -13.04 -18.55
N LYS A 276 -2.28 -14.24 -18.45
CA LYS A 276 -3.72 -14.48 -18.64
C LYS A 276 -4.41 -14.98 -17.37
N SER A 277 -3.77 -14.80 -16.22
CA SER A 277 -4.24 -15.24 -14.93
C SER A 277 -4.03 -14.14 -13.89
N ASN A 278 -4.63 -14.30 -12.70
CA ASN A 278 -4.41 -13.43 -11.54
C ASN A 278 -4.70 -11.95 -11.84
N PHE A 279 -5.88 -11.63 -12.37
CA PHE A 279 -6.25 -10.24 -12.72
C PHE A 279 -6.69 -9.40 -11.52
N SER A 280 -6.98 -10.03 -10.38
CA SER A 280 -7.52 -9.34 -9.21
C SER A 280 -6.45 -8.46 -8.57
N GLN A 281 -6.83 -7.19 -8.35
CA GLN A 281 -6.03 -6.21 -7.64
C GLN A 281 -6.97 -5.13 -7.06
N PRO A 282 -6.59 -4.44 -5.98
CA PRO A 282 -5.39 -4.67 -5.18
C PRO A 282 -5.61 -5.59 -3.96
N PHE A 283 -6.84 -5.88 -3.52
CA PHE A 283 -7.07 -6.51 -2.21
C PHE A 283 -7.34 -8.01 -2.27
N PHE A 284 -8.45 -8.41 -2.87
CA PHE A 284 -8.98 -9.77 -2.77
C PHE A 284 -8.91 -10.52 -4.11
N THR A 285 -8.69 -11.82 -4.06
CA THR A 285 -8.57 -12.69 -5.26
C THR A 285 -9.85 -13.45 -5.59
N PHE A 286 -11.00 -13.01 -5.07
CA PHE A 286 -12.25 -13.75 -5.22
C PHE A 286 -12.79 -13.72 -6.65
N TRP A 287 -12.57 -12.62 -7.38
CA TRP A 287 -12.99 -12.51 -8.78
C TRP A 287 -12.23 -13.49 -9.67
N ASP A 288 -10.92 -13.67 -9.45
CA ASP A 288 -10.16 -14.70 -10.16
C ASP A 288 -10.67 -16.11 -9.88
N ARG A 289 -11.03 -16.42 -8.63
CA ARG A 289 -11.65 -17.70 -8.30
C ARG A 289 -13.01 -17.88 -8.97
N PHE A 290 -13.83 -16.84 -8.96
CA PHE A 290 -15.18 -16.87 -9.53
C PHE A 290 -15.16 -17.06 -11.05
N PHE A 291 -14.26 -16.37 -11.77
CA PHE A 291 -14.14 -16.46 -13.22
C PHE A 291 -13.14 -17.53 -13.71
N GLY A 292 -12.54 -18.30 -12.80
CA GLY A 292 -11.59 -19.34 -13.14
C GLY A 292 -10.30 -18.80 -13.77
N THR A 293 -9.86 -17.61 -13.38
CA THR A 293 -8.63 -16.95 -13.87
C THR A 293 -7.48 -17.00 -12.88
N THR A 294 -7.62 -17.67 -11.73
CA THR A 294 -6.50 -17.96 -10.84
C THR A 294 -5.47 -18.85 -11.54
N PHE A 295 -4.19 -18.49 -11.46
CA PHE A 295 -3.10 -19.28 -12.01
C PHE A 295 -3.06 -20.67 -11.37
N HIS A 296 -2.98 -21.71 -12.19
CA HIS A 296 -2.82 -23.07 -11.70
C HIS A 296 -1.38 -23.28 -11.25
N GLY A 297 -1.21 -23.40 -9.94
CA GLY A 297 0.06 -23.74 -9.33
C GLY A 297 0.76 -22.61 -8.59
N VAL A 298 0.00 -21.63 -8.08
CA VAL A 298 0.52 -20.56 -7.22
C VAL A 298 1.33 -21.14 -6.05
N ASP A 299 0.86 -22.20 -5.41
CA ASP A 299 1.57 -22.81 -4.26
C ASP A 299 2.90 -23.46 -4.68
N GLN A 300 2.92 -24.17 -5.80
CA GLN A 300 4.16 -24.74 -6.36
C GLN A 300 5.14 -23.64 -6.75
N TYR A 301 4.64 -22.54 -7.33
CA TYR A 301 5.47 -21.38 -7.68
C TYR A 301 6.03 -20.69 -6.43
N LYS A 302 5.21 -20.47 -5.39
CA LYS A 302 5.67 -19.92 -4.11
C LYS A 302 6.78 -20.78 -3.49
N GLN A 303 6.60 -22.11 -3.49
CA GLN A 303 7.61 -23.03 -2.97
C GLN A 303 8.89 -23.07 -3.81
N SER A 304 8.79 -23.00 -5.15
CA SER A 304 9.97 -22.98 -6.01
C SER A 304 10.75 -21.67 -5.86
N GLN A 305 10.06 -20.53 -5.80
CA GLN A 305 10.67 -19.23 -5.53
C GLN A 305 11.38 -19.23 -4.18
N GLN A 306 10.75 -19.71 -3.11
CA GLN A 306 11.39 -19.82 -1.79
C GLN A 306 12.71 -20.61 -1.83
N LYS A 307 12.76 -21.73 -2.59
CA LYS A 307 13.99 -22.52 -2.75
C LYS A 307 15.07 -21.71 -3.48
N ILE A 308 14.71 -21.08 -4.60
CA ILE A 308 15.62 -20.23 -5.39
C ILE A 308 16.16 -19.09 -4.51
N THR A 309 15.29 -18.36 -3.81
CA THR A 309 15.69 -17.28 -2.91
C THR A 309 16.64 -17.77 -1.83
N LEU A 310 16.39 -18.94 -1.21
CA LEU A 310 17.28 -19.50 -0.20
C LEU A 310 18.65 -19.89 -0.75
N GLU A 311 18.71 -20.44 -1.97
CA GLU A 311 19.97 -20.76 -2.64
C GLU A 311 20.76 -19.49 -2.98
N ARG A 312 20.11 -18.50 -3.61
CA ARG A 312 20.71 -17.20 -3.90
C ARG A 312 21.19 -16.47 -2.65
N TYR A 313 20.42 -16.54 -1.57
CA TYR A 313 20.82 -15.96 -0.29
C TYR A 313 22.08 -16.62 0.28
N LYS A 314 22.25 -17.94 0.13
CA LYS A 314 23.50 -18.62 0.53
C LYS A 314 24.69 -18.16 -0.33
N GLU A 315 24.50 -18.02 -1.64
CA GLU A 315 25.53 -17.49 -2.54
C GLU A 315 25.92 -16.06 -2.16
N PHE A 316 24.92 -15.22 -1.87
CA PHE A 316 25.11 -13.85 -1.39
C PHE A 316 25.91 -13.78 -0.08
N LEU A 317 25.59 -14.62 0.91
CA LEU A 317 26.37 -14.67 2.16
C LEU A 317 27.81 -15.10 1.92
N ALA A 318 28.03 -16.08 1.04
CA ALA A 318 29.37 -16.54 0.68
C ALA A 318 30.19 -15.44 -0.03
N SER A 319 29.57 -14.65 -0.92
CA SER A 319 30.24 -13.53 -1.61
C SER A 319 30.59 -12.39 -0.65
N ARG A 320 29.70 -12.07 0.30
CA ARG A 320 29.93 -11.10 1.38
C ARG A 320 31.09 -11.54 2.30
N GLN A 321 31.12 -12.81 2.69
CA GLN A 321 32.21 -13.35 3.51
C GLN A 321 33.55 -13.29 2.78
N LYS A 322 33.60 -13.71 1.50
CA LYS A 322 34.82 -13.60 0.67
C LYS A 322 35.30 -12.16 0.56
N SER A 323 34.39 -11.22 0.29
CA SER A 323 34.71 -9.80 0.17
C SER A 323 35.25 -9.22 1.49
N ARG A 324 34.73 -9.65 2.64
CA ARG A 324 35.23 -9.25 3.97
C ARG A 324 36.64 -9.77 4.22
N ILE A 325 36.91 -11.04 3.89
CA ILE A 325 38.25 -11.64 4.02
C ILE A 325 39.26 -10.91 3.13
N GLN A 326 38.90 -10.63 1.87
CA GLN A 326 39.77 -9.88 0.94
C GLN A 326 40.09 -8.47 1.48
N LYS A 327 39.10 -7.75 2.01
CA LYS A 327 39.34 -6.44 2.63
C LYS A 327 40.26 -6.53 3.85
N GLN A 328 40.11 -7.55 4.69
CA GLN A 328 41.00 -7.78 5.84
C GLN A 328 42.43 -8.09 5.39
N GLN A 329 42.61 -8.94 4.37
CA GLN A 329 43.92 -9.25 3.80
C GLN A 329 44.59 -8.02 3.18
N GLN A 330 43.84 -7.19 2.46
CA GLN A 330 44.34 -5.92 1.91
C GLN A 330 44.73 -4.93 3.00
N GLN A 331 43.96 -4.86 4.10
CA GLN A 331 44.30 -4.01 5.22
C GLN A 331 45.54 -4.50 5.95
N HIS A 332 45.67 -5.82 6.17
CA HIS A 332 46.86 -6.41 6.80
C HIS A 332 48.12 -6.18 5.97
N SER A 333 48.08 -6.46 4.67
CA SER A 333 49.20 -6.22 3.74
C SER A 333 49.48 -4.73 3.46
N LYS A 334 48.61 -3.81 3.89
CA LYS A 334 48.87 -2.36 3.92
C LYS A 334 49.56 -1.95 5.23
N VAL A 335 49.23 -2.59 6.35
CA VAL A 335 49.88 -2.37 7.64
C VAL A 335 51.30 -2.94 7.64
N GLU A 336 51.51 -4.16 7.14
CA GLU A 336 52.86 -4.75 6.98
C GLU A 336 53.76 -3.88 6.10
N ARG A 337 53.24 -3.38 4.97
CA ARG A 337 53.98 -2.43 4.12
C ARG A 337 54.34 -1.12 4.81
N TYR A 338 53.56 -0.69 5.79
CA TYR A 338 53.80 0.54 6.53
C TYR A 338 54.84 0.30 7.65
N SER A 339 54.79 -0.86 8.34
CA SER A 339 55.83 -1.23 9.31
C SER A 339 57.18 -1.47 8.65
N ASP A 340 57.21 -2.17 7.51
CA ASP A 340 58.45 -2.41 6.75
C ASP A 340 59.09 -1.11 6.23
N SER A 341 58.29 -0.04 6.05
CA SER A 341 58.78 1.29 5.66
C SER A 341 59.22 2.17 6.84
N GLU A 342 58.82 1.86 8.07
CA GLU A 342 59.25 2.55 9.29
C GLU A 342 60.51 1.92 9.92
N ASP A 343 60.78 0.65 9.61
CA ASP A 343 61.95 -0.11 10.08
C ASP A 343 63.19 -0.02 9.16
N GLU A 344 63.15 0.76 8.07
CA GLU A 344 64.37 1.09 7.30
C GLU A 344 65.23 2.07 8.11
N PRO A 345 66.42 1.68 8.61
CA PRO A 345 67.31 2.62 9.27
C PRO A 345 67.81 3.64 8.24
N ASP A 346 67.74 4.93 8.59
CA ASP A 346 68.34 6.05 7.87
C ASP A 346 69.87 5.90 7.81
N HIS A 347 70.33 5.00 6.95
CA HIS A 347 71.73 4.73 6.67
C HIS A 347 71.98 4.97 5.19
N GLN A 348 71.81 6.21 4.72
CA GLN A 348 72.52 6.74 3.54
C GLN A 348 72.24 8.22 3.26
N LYS A 349 72.66 9.15 4.15
CA LYS A 349 72.91 10.55 3.77
C LYS A 349 74.08 11.18 4.53
N LYS A 350 75.29 10.66 4.30
CA LYS A 350 76.54 11.44 4.44
C LYS A 350 77.57 10.92 3.45
N GLU A 351 77.50 11.41 2.22
CA GLU A 351 78.65 11.62 1.34
C GLU A 351 78.17 12.36 0.09
N GLN A 352 78.27 13.69 0.13
CA GLN A 352 78.81 14.60 -0.89
C GLN A 352 78.50 16.05 -0.54
#